data_AF-A0A0R3T5L8-F1
#
_entry.id   AF-A0A0R3T5L8-F1
#
_cell.length_a   1.000
_cell.length_b   1.000
_cell.length_c   1.000
_cell.angle_alpha   90.00
_cell.angle_beta   90.00
_cell.angle_gamma   90.00
#
_symmetry.space_group_name_H-M   'P 1'
#
loop_
_entity.id
_entity.type
_entity.pdbx_description
1 polymer ?
#
loop_
_entity_poly.entity_id
_entity_poly.type
_entity_poly.pdbx_seq_one_letter_code
_entity_poly.pdbx_strand_id
1 'polypeptide(L)'
;MRTRLIFFNNAVQRESLRSHNDRVTTTAGQMFKVTNATRCQQCRRRIGTSAFFRYPDSGDLVHYGCCPDLSAVISNSSISSQPRL
;
A
#
# COMPACT_ATOMS: atom_id res chain seq x y z
N MET A 1 12.72 49.21 9.67
CA MET A 1 13.12 47.85 9.23
C MET A 1 12.39 46.70 9.92
N ARG A 2 12.00 46.83 11.20
CA ARG A 2 11.34 45.76 12.00
C ARG A 2 10.05 45.19 11.39
N THR A 3 9.18 46.06 10.87
CA THR A 3 7.90 45.66 10.26
C THR A 3 8.08 44.78 9.03
N ARG A 4 9.08 45.08 8.19
CA ARG A 4 9.37 44.35 6.95
C ARG A 4 9.84 42.92 7.24
N LEU A 5 10.63 42.72 8.29
CA LEU A 5 11.05 41.41 8.77
C LEU A 5 9.87 40.57 9.28
N ILE A 6 8.94 41.20 10.01
CA ILE A 6 7.72 40.55 10.50
C ILE A 6 6.85 40.08 9.32
N PHE A 7 6.70 40.90 8.27
CA PHE A 7 5.95 40.48 7.07
C PHE A 7 6.57 39.26 6.38
N PHE A 8 7.89 39.24 6.21
CA PHE A 8 8.56 38.09 5.58
C PHE A 8 8.45 36.82 6.41
N ASN A 9 8.64 36.89 7.72
CA ASN A 9 8.48 35.71 8.59
C ASN A 9 7.06 35.15 8.54
N ASN A 10 6.04 36.02 8.55
CA ASN A 10 4.64 35.59 8.43
C ASN A 10 4.33 34.99 7.05
N ALA A 11 4.95 35.49 5.97
CA ALA A 11 4.80 34.90 4.64
C ALA A 11 5.44 33.51 4.56
N VAL A 12 6.68 33.36 5.04
CA VAL A 12 7.40 32.08 5.08
C VAL A 12 6.65 31.06 5.94
N GLN A 13 6.15 31.47 7.11
CA GLN A 13 5.40 30.57 7.99
C GLN A 13 4.10 30.08 7.35
N ARG A 14 3.36 30.97 6.66
CA ARG A 14 2.13 30.59 5.96
C ARG A 14 2.39 29.63 4.80
N GLU A 15 3.40 29.89 3.98
CA GLU A 15 3.78 29.00 2.87
C GLU A 15 4.25 27.63 3.38
N SER A 16 5.03 27.60 4.46
CA SER A 16 5.44 26.35 5.11
C SER A 16 4.25 25.53 5.60
N LEU A 17 3.32 26.17 6.31
CA LEU A 17 2.09 25.51 6.79
C LEU A 17 1.23 25.01 5.65
N ARG A 18 1.09 25.79 4.57
CA ARG A 18 0.32 25.41 3.38
C ARG A 18 0.95 24.21 2.67
N SER A 19 2.26 24.26 2.40
CA SER A 19 3.00 23.15 1.79
C SER A 19 2.92 21.88 2.64
N HIS A 20 3.04 22.01 3.97
CA HIS A 20 2.86 20.88 4.88
C HIS A 20 1.45 20.29 4.78
N ASN A 21 0.42 21.14 4.80
CA ASN A 21 -0.97 20.69 4.73
C ASN A 21 -1.28 20.03 3.37
N ASP A 22 -0.78 20.57 2.28
CA ASP A 22 -0.93 19.98 0.94
C ASP A 22 -0.23 18.61 0.87
N ARG A 23 0.97 18.48 1.46
CA ARG A 23 1.67 17.18 1.57
C ARG A 23 0.90 16.20 2.44
N VAL A 24 0.40 16.61 3.60
CA VAL A 24 -0.37 15.74 4.49
C VAL A 24 -1.67 15.30 3.82
N THR A 25 -2.41 16.21 3.18
CA THR A 25 -3.66 15.89 2.46
C THR A 25 -3.39 14.95 1.30
N THR A 26 -2.35 15.20 0.50
CA THR A 26 -1.95 14.32 -0.61
C THR A 26 -1.56 12.93 -0.08
N THR A 27 -0.75 12.89 0.98
CA THR A 27 -0.32 11.62 1.59
C THR A 27 -1.50 10.90 2.22
N ALA A 28 -2.42 11.59 2.91
CA ALA A 28 -3.59 11.02 3.55
C ALA A 28 -4.60 10.47 2.54
N GLY A 29 -4.82 11.16 1.41
CA GLY A 29 -5.58 10.62 0.28
C GLY A 29 -4.92 9.40 -0.35
N GLN A 30 -3.60 9.28 -0.21
CA GLN A 30 -2.82 8.11 -0.60
C GLN A 30 -2.72 7.05 0.51
N MET A 31 -3.17 7.28 1.75
CA MET A 31 -3.13 6.27 2.81
C MET A 31 -4.23 5.24 2.58
N PHE A 32 -3.91 4.17 1.84
CA PHE A 32 -4.82 3.07 1.61
C PHE A 32 -5.01 2.27 2.90
N LYS A 33 -6.25 2.18 3.40
CA LYS A 33 -6.57 1.43 4.61
C LYS A 33 -6.82 -0.04 4.25
N VAL A 34 -5.85 -0.91 4.57
CA VAL A 34 -6.03 -2.36 4.44
C VAL A 34 -7.08 -2.81 5.46
N THR A 35 -8.22 -3.27 4.97
CA THR A 35 -9.28 -3.89 5.76
C THR A 35 -9.13 -5.41 5.79
N ASN A 36 -9.85 -6.08 6.70
CA ASN A 36 -9.91 -7.55 6.76
C ASN A 36 -10.46 -8.21 5.48
N ALA A 37 -11.14 -7.45 4.62
CA ALA A 37 -11.64 -7.94 3.33
C ALA A 37 -10.61 -7.79 2.19
N THR A 38 -9.52 -7.05 2.39
CA THR A 38 -8.50 -6.79 1.36
C THR A 38 -7.80 -8.08 0.96
N ARG A 39 -7.68 -8.32 -0.35
CA ARG A 39 -7.07 -9.52 -0.92
C ARG A 39 -5.88 -9.15 -1.79
N CYS A 40 -4.86 -10.01 -1.81
CA CYS A 40 -3.75 -9.86 -2.73
C CYS A 40 -4.25 -10.00 -4.18
N GLN A 41 -3.77 -9.14 -5.07
CA GLN A 41 -4.02 -9.21 -6.51
C GLN A 41 -3.57 -10.57 -7.10
N GLN A 42 -2.37 -11.04 -6.74
CA GLN A 42 -1.78 -12.26 -7.32
C GLN A 42 -2.40 -13.57 -6.79
N CYS A 43 -2.34 -13.80 -5.47
CA CYS A 43 -2.76 -15.09 -4.90
C CYS A 43 -4.19 -15.09 -4.34
N ARG A 44 -4.90 -13.97 -4.43
CA ARG A 44 -6.29 -13.78 -3.97
C ARG A 44 -6.53 -14.14 -2.50
N ARG A 45 -5.49 -14.33 -1.68
CA ARG A 45 -5.60 -14.55 -0.22
C ARG A 45 -5.86 -13.24 0.51
N ARG A 46 -6.48 -13.30 1.69
CA ARG A 46 -6.69 -12.12 2.55
C ARG A 46 -5.35 -11.62 3.06
N ILE A 47 -5.11 -10.31 2.96
CA ILE A 47 -3.86 -9.67 3.40
C ILE A 47 -3.80 -9.59 4.94
N GLY A 48 -4.93 -9.23 5.58
CA GLY A 48 -5.02 -9.15 7.05
C GLY A 48 -3.98 -8.21 7.64
N THR A 49 -3.29 -8.65 8.69
CA THR A 49 -2.19 -7.95 9.40
C THR A 49 -0.81 -8.22 8.81
N SER A 50 -0.73 -8.90 7.68
CA SER A 50 0.55 -9.29 7.09
C SER A 50 1.25 -8.13 6.39
N ALA A 51 2.55 -8.26 6.14
CA ALA A 51 3.29 -7.32 5.32
C ALA A 51 2.79 -7.33 3.86
N PHE A 52 2.62 -6.16 3.28
CA PHE A 52 2.23 -5.97 1.87
C PHE A 52 3.05 -4.85 1.23
N PHE A 53 3.21 -4.96 -0.09
CA PHE A 53 3.78 -3.95 -0.96
C PHE A 53 2.66 -3.31 -1.79
N ARG A 54 2.77 -2.01 -2.04
CA ARG A 54 1.85 -1.28 -2.91
C ARG A 54 2.60 -0.76 -4.12
N TYR A 55 2.11 -1.08 -5.31
CA TYR A 55 2.65 -0.50 -6.53
C TYR A 55 2.29 0.98 -6.64
N PRO A 56 3.26 1.88 -6.87
CA PRO A 56 3.02 3.32 -6.92
C PRO A 56 2.12 3.71 -8.10
N ASP A 57 2.27 3.02 -9.24
CA ASP A 57 1.58 3.39 -10.48
C ASP A 57 0.13 2.89 -10.53
N SER A 58 -0.11 1.63 -10.15
CA SER A 58 -1.44 1.02 -10.22
C SER A 58 -2.20 1.09 -8.89
N GLY A 59 -1.51 1.33 -7.78
CA GLY A 59 -2.08 1.23 -6.44
C GLY A 59 -2.37 -0.20 -5.99
N ASP A 60 -1.97 -1.21 -6.76
CA ASP A 60 -2.21 -2.62 -6.46
C ASP A 60 -1.47 -3.08 -5.21
N LEU A 61 -2.14 -3.94 -4.45
CA LEU A 61 -1.58 -4.55 -3.23
C LEU A 61 -1.13 -5.99 -3.48
N VAL A 62 0.13 -6.25 -3.18
CA VAL A 62 0.72 -7.59 -3.21
C VAL A 62 1.25 -7.94 -1.83
N HIS A 63 1.05 -9.19 -1.43
CA HIS A 63 1.47 -9.71 -0.14
C HIS A 63 2.91 -10.21 -0.21
N TYR A 64 3.74 -9.85 0.77
CA TYR A 64 5.12 -10.32 0.81
C TYR A 64 5.14 -11.84 1.04
N GLY A 65 5.75 -12.59 0.11
CA GLY A 65 5.78 -14.06 0.16
C GLY A 65 4.47 -14.75 -0.22
N CYS A 66 3.50 -14.06 -0.86
CA CYS A 66 2.19 -14.64 -1.27
C CYS A 66 2.32 -15.93 -2.08
N CYS A 67 3.34 -15.98 -2.94
CA CYS A 67 3.58 -17.06 -3.87
C CYS A 67 4.99 -17.62 -3.59
N PRO A 68 5.14 -18.71 -2.82
CA PRO A 68 6.23 -19.64 -3.14
C PRO A 68 6.00 -20.03 -4.61
N ASP A 69 7.03 -19.91 -5.44
CA ASP A 69 6.97 -20.10 -6.90
C ASP A 69 5.85 -21.06 -7.30
N LEU A 70 4.81 -20.54 -7.94
CA LEU A 70 3.64 -21.32 -8.36
C LEU A 70 4.03 -22.47 -9.30
N SER A 71 5.27 -22.47 -9.79
CA SER A 71 5.90 -23.55 -10.55
C SER A 71 6.12 -24.84 -9.73
N ALA A 72 6.18 -24.77 -8.39
CA ALA A 72 6.39 -25.95 -7.55
C ALA A 72 5.09 -26.70 -7.16
N VAL A 73 3.92 -26.06 -7.26
CA VAL A 73 2.65 -26.65 -6.78
C VAL A 73 1.88 -27.36 -7.89
N ILE A 74 2.04 -26.94 -9.16
CA ILE A 74 1.34 -27.57 -10.29
C ILE A 74 1.96 -28.92 -10.65
N SER A 75 3.22 -29.18 -10.27
CA SER A 75 3.91 -30.45 -10.55
C SER A 75 3.52 -31.62 -9.61
N ASN A 76 2.80 -31.35 -8.50
CA ASN A 76 2.55 -32.36 -7.46
C ASN A 76 1.07 -32.75 -7.26
N SER A 77 0.12 -32.18 -8.02
CA SER A 77 -1.29 -32.57 -7.93
C SER A 77 -1.73 -33.64 -8.94
N SER A 78 -0.80 -34.26 -9.67
CA SER A 78 -1.06 -35.42 -10.53
C SER A 78 -0.71 -36.75 -9.86
N ILE A 79 -1.09 -36.98 -8.60
CA ILE A 79 -1.03 -38.33 -8.01
C ILE A 79 -2.33 -38.65 -7.25
N SER A 80 -3.17 -39.41 -7.95
CA SER A 80 -3.93 -40.56 -7.46
C SER A 80 -4.82 -40.40 -6.23
N SER A 81 -6.13 -40.44 -6.46
CA SER A 81 -7.04 -41.21 -5.62
C SER A 81 -8.18 -41.74 -6.51
N GLN A 82 -8.12 -43.03 -6.82
CA GLN A 82 -9.22 -43.79 -7.44
C GLN A 82 -10.50 -43.70 -6.60
N PRO A 83 -11.69 -43.90 -7.20
CA PRO A 83 -12.93 -44.05 -6.45
C PRO A 83 -12.97 -45.44 -5.80
N ARG A 84 -13.43 -45.53 -4.55
CA ARG A 84 -13.95 -46.78 -4.00
C ARG A 84 -15.45 -46.65 -3.82
N LEU A 85 -16.13 -47.69 -4.31
CA LEU A 85 -17.57 -47.96 -4.40
C LEU A 85 -18.34 -47.64 -3.12
#